data_AF-A0A2N3FLW7-F1
#
_entry.id   AF-A0A2N3FLW7-F1
#
_cell.length_a   1.000
_cell.length_b   1.000
_cell.length_c   1.000
_cell.angle_alpha   90.00
_cell.angle_beta   90.00
_cell.angle_gamma   90.00
#
_symmetry.space_group_name_H-M   'P 1'
#
loop_
_entity.id
_entity.type
_entity.pdbx_description
1 polymer ?
#
loop_
_entity_poly.entity_id
_entity_poly.type
_entity_poly.pdbx_seq_one_letter_code
_entity_poly.pdbx_strand_id
1 'polypeptide(L)'
;MVAARILASRGPTGPYASVPDAVRYFTATAQLAAVQAGLGQTDAAGRTLDGLDAWRAQVSRLPLASHLPDAVVIWSLVARARALVGTDPALANAHADAAELRLHELPQPPAYLAVATHLLTAECRWAAGRTESALAHHRLALAAHADAVATLDPQPRPAVSRVAA
;
A
#
# COMPACT_ATOMS: atom_id res chain seq x y z
N MET A 1 -36.89 3.52 -12.73
CA MET A 1 -35.87 4.51 -13.17
C MET A 1 -35.52 5.58 -12.11
N VAL A 2 -35.84 5.38 -10.83
CA VAL A 2 -35.42 6.28 -9.73
C VAL A 2 -34.17 5.74 -9.02
N ALA A 3 -34.08 4.43 -8.81
CA ALA A 3 -32.94 3.76 -8.18
C ALA A 3 -31.60 3.99 -8.92
N ALA A 4 -31.59 3.87 -10.25
CA ALA A 4 -30.38 4.13 -11.06
C ALA A 4 -29.91 5.59 -11.01
N ARG A 5 -30.84 6.54 -10.82
CA ARG A 5 -30.54 7.97 -10.71
C ARG A 5 -30.00 8.33 -9.33
N ILE A 6 -30.51 7.69 -8.28
CA ILE A 6 -29.98 7.79 -6.92
C ILE A 6 -28.55 7.22 -6.85
N LEU A 7 -28.31 6.07 -7.50
CA LEU A 7 -26.99 5.45 -7.61
C LEU A 7 -25.98 6.36 -8.33
N ALA A 8 -26.38 6.98 -9.45
CA ALA A 8 -25.52 7.91 -10.18
C ALA A 8 -25.24 9.23 -9.41
N SER A 9 -26.19 9.70 -8.59
CA SER A 9 -26.08 10.97 -7.86
C SER A 9 -25.24 10.91 -6.57
N ARG A 10 -24.96 9.71 -6.03
CA ARG A 10 -24.28 9.51 -4.73
C ARG A 10 -22.92 8.81 -4.83
N GLY A 11 -22.43 8.55 -6.04
CA GLY A 11 -21.25 7.72 -6.25
C GLY A 11 -21.53 6.23 -6.02
N PRO A 12 -20.53 5.35 -6.20
CA PRO A 12 -20.71 3.89 -6.29
C PRO A 12 -21.27 3.21 -5.04
N THR A 13 -21.44 3.92 -3.92
CA THR A 13 -21.92 3.37 -2.65
C THR A 13 -22.80 4.39 -1.91
N GLY A 14 -24.12 4.16 -1.90
CA GLY A 14 -25.07 4.89 -1.05
C GLY A 14 -25.26 4.24 0.33
N PRO A 15 -26.25 4.67 1.14
CA PRO A 15 -26.56 4.11 2.47
C PRO A 15 -26.96 2.61 2.49
N TYR A 16 -26.92 1.96 1.33
CA TYR A 16 -27.21 0.54 1.11
C TYR A 16 -25.99 -0.24 0.62
N ALA A 17 -24.78 0.33 0.68
CA ALA A 17 -23.56 -0.37 0.28
C ALA A 17 -23.36 -1.61 1.16
N SER A 18 -23.26 -2.77 0.51
CA SER A 18 -22.94 -4.01 1.21
C SER A 18 -21.47 -4.02 1.62
N VAL A 19 -21.12 -4.79 2.67
CA VAL A 19 -19.72 -4.96 3.09
C VAL A 19 -18.83 -5.45 1.91
N PRO A 20 -19.25 -6.45 1.10
CA PRO A 20 -18.46 -6.85 -0.07
C PRO A 20 -18.21 -5.73 -1.08
N ASP A 21 -19.19 -4.86 -1.35
CA ASP A 21 -19.03 -3.74 -2.28
C ASP A 21 -18.04 -2.70 -1.73
N ALA A 22 -18.16 -2.40 -0.43
CA ALA A 22 -17.25 -1.49 0.25
C ALA A 22 -15.80 -2.01 0.24
N VAL A 23 -15.60 -3.31 0.48
CA VAL A 23 -14.27 -3.95 0.37
C VAL A 23 -13.72 -3.85 -1.04
N ARG A 24 -14.54 -4.10 -2.07
CA ARG A 24 -14.11 -3.97 -3.48
C ARG A 24 -13.73 -2.53 -3.83
N TYR A 25 -14.53 -1.55 -3.41
CA TYR A 25 -14.23 -0.15 -3.65
C TYR A 25 -12.94 0.29 -2.94
N PHE A 26 -12.77 -0.06 -1.66
CA PHE A 26 -11.55 0.25 -0.92
C PHE A 26 -10.33 -0.38 -1.61
N THR A 27 -10.43 -1.66 -1.98
CA THR A 27 -9.35 -2.39 -2.63
C THR A 27 -8.95 -1.73 -3.94
N ALA A 28 -9.90 -1.45 -4.83
CA ALA A 28 -9.63 -0.80 -6.11
C ALA A 28 -8.98 0.57 -5.94
N THR A 29 -9.47 1.37 -4.99
CA THR A 29 -8.97 2.73 -4.74
C THR A 29 -7.57 2.72 -4.12
N ALA A 30 -7.31 1.82 -3.17
CA ALA A 30 -5.99 1.64 -2.57
C ALA A 30 -4.96 1.15 -3.60
N GLN A 31 -5.34 0.22 -4.49
CA GLN A 31 -4.48 -0.26 -5.56
C GLN A 31 -4.19 0.83 -6.59
N LEU A 32 -5.19 1.64 -6.97
CA LEU A 32 -4.98 2.80 -7.83
C LEU A 32 -3.96 3.78 -7.22
N ALA A 33 -4.11 4.11 -5.95
CA ALA A 33 -3.16 4.98 -5.25
C ALA A 33 -1.75 4.38 -5.19
N ALA A 34 -1.63 3.08 -4.95
CA ALA A 34 -0.33 2.38 -4.96
C ALA A 34 0.34 2.45 -6.33
N VAL A 35 -0.42 2.27 -7.42
CA VAL A 35 0.09 2.41 -8.79
C VAL A 35 0.50 3.86 -9.08
N GLN A 36 -0.34 4.84 -8.72
CA GLN A 36 -0.01 6.26 -8.88
C GLN A 36 1.29 6.62 -8.15
N ALA A 37 1.44 6.19 -6.89
CA ALA A 37 2.65 6.42 -6.10
C ALA A 37 3.87 5.73 -6.72
N GLY A 38 3.71 4.49 -7.21
CA GLY A 38 4.78 3.74 -7.88
C GLY A 38 5.23 4.36 -9.22
N LEU A 39 4.34 5.06 -9.91
CA LEU A 39 4.63 5.81 -11.14
C LEU A 39 5.15 7.24 -10.87
N GLY A 40 5.44 7.59 -9.62
CA GLY A 40 5.92 8.92 -9.23
C GLY A 40 4.84 10.00 -9.21
N GLN A 41 3.56 9.64 -9.34
CA GLN A 41 2.43 10.58 -9.22
C GLN A 41 1.98 10.70 -7.76
N THR A 42 2.90 11.08 -6.88
CA THR A 42 2.72 11.13 -5.42
C THR A 42 1.55 12.02 -4.99
N ASP A 43 1.39 13.18 -5.61
CA ASP A 43 0.27 14.09 -5.32
C ASP A 43 -1.09 13.49 -5.70
N ALA A 44 -1.15 12.76 -6.82
CA ALA A 44 -2.37 12.09 -7.26
C ALA A 44 -2.71 10.94 -6.30
N ALA A 45 -1.71 10.16 -5.89
CA ALA A 45 -1.87 9.10 -4.91
C ALA A 45 -2.39 9.64 -3.56
N GLY A 46 -1.81 10.75 -3.08
CA GLY A 46 -2.27 11.43 -1.86
C GLY A 46 -3.74 11.82 -1.93
N ARG A 47 -4.15 12.54 -2.99
CA ARG A 47 -5.55 12.92 -3.20
C ARG A 47 -6.50 11.72 -3.29
N THR A 48 -6.09 10.66 -3.98
CA THR A 48 -6.88 9.42 -4.07
C THR A 48 -7.12 8.82 -2.69
N LEU A 49 -6.09 8.78 -1.85
CA LEU A 49 -6.19 8.21 -0.50
C LEU A 49 -6.93 9.14 0.48
N ASP A 50 -6.84 10.46 0.33
CA ASP A 50 -7.65 11.41 1.09
C ASP A 50 -9.14 11.24 0.77
N GLY A 51 -9.46 11.08 -0.52
CA GLY A 51 -10.81 10.74 -0.97
C GLY A 51 -11.29 9.40 -0.39
N LEU A 52 -10.40 8.41 -0.30
CA LEU A 52 -10.70 7.12 0.30
C LEU A 52 -10.99 7.23 1.81
N ASP A 53 -10.25 8.05 2.55
CA ASP A 53 -10.51 8.30 3.97
C ASP A 53 -11.82 9.04 4.19
N ALA A 54 -12.09 10.08 3.40
CA ALA A 54 -13.36 10.81 3.45
C ALA A 54 -14.53 9.87 3.17
N TRP A 55 -14.41 8.98 2.19
CA TRP A 55 -15.39 7.94 1.91
C TRP A 55 -15.54 6.96 3.09
N ARG A 56 -14.42 6.48 3.66
CA ARG A 56 -14.42 5.54 4.80
C ARG A 56 -15.17 6.12 6.00
N ALA A 57 -15.03 7.42 6.26
CA ALA A 57 -15.77 8.11 7.32
C ALA A 57 -17.29 8.04 7.11
N GLN A 58 -17.76 8.11 5.86
CA GLN A 58 -19.19 8.02 5.50
C GLN A 58 -19.77 6.60 5.72
N VAL A 59 -18.95 5.57 5.56
CA VAL A 59 -19.34 4.15 5.76
C VAL A 59 -18.89 3.57 7.10
N SER A 60 -18.59 4.44 8.08
CA SER A 60 -18.02 4.07 9.40
C SER A 60 -18.85 3.07 10.22
N ARG A 61 -20.15 2.92 9.92
CA ARG A 61 -21.03 1.92 10.55
C ARG A 61 -20.81 0.50 10.02
N LEU A 62 -20.17 0.33 8.87
CA LEU A 62 -19.84 -0.99 8.32
C LEU A 62 -18.57 -1.54 9.01
N PRO A 63 -18.51 -2.85 9.32
CA PRO A 63 -17.32 -3.48 9.87
C PRO A 63 -16.23 -3.67 8.79
N LEU A 64 -15.88 -2.61 8.05
CA LEU A 64 -15.01 -2.69 6.88
C LEU A 64 -13.61 -3.20 7.25
N ALA A 65 -13.05 -2.70 8.36
CA ALA A 65 -11.67 -3.01 8.78
C ALA A 65 -11.42 -4.51 8.96
N SER A 66 -12.39 -5.26 9.48
CA SER A 66 -12.25 -6.71 9.70
C SER A 66 -12.37 -7.56 8.43
N HIS A 67 -12.71 -6.94 7.30
CA HIS A 67 -12.91 -7.62 6.01
C HIS A 67 -11.89 -7.20 4.95
N LEU A 68 -10.99 -6.27 5.26
CA LEU A 68 -9.96 -5.83 4.33
C LEU A 68 -8.78 -6.82 4.34
N PRO A 69 -8.29 -7.27 3.17
CA PRO A 69 -7.08 -8.07 3.11
C PRO A 69 -5.87 -7.27 3.59
N ASP A 70 -4.99 -7.87 4.40
CA ASP A 70 -3.82 -7.19 4.96
C ASP A 70 -2.91 -6.59 3.91
N ALA A 71 -2.70 -7.30 2.78
CA ALA A 71 -1.90 -6.79 1.67
C ALA A 71 -2.43 -5.47 1.11
N VAL A 72 -3.75 -5.28 1.06
CA VAL A 72 -4.39 -4.04 0.59
C VAL A 72 -4.16 -2.91 1.60
N VAL A 73 -4.28 -3.22 2.89
CA VAL A 73 -4.02 -2.25 3.97
C VAL A 73 -2.54 -1.82 3.93
N ILE A 74 -1.61 -2.75 3.85
CA ILE A 74 -0.17 -2.46 3.75
C ILE A 74 0.13 -1.62 2.51
N TRP A 75 -0.42 -1.96 1.35
CA TRP A 75 -0.24 -1.15 0.13
C TRP A 75 -0.80 0.27 0.27
N SER A 76 -1.94 0.45 0.96
CA SER A 76 -2.49 1.78 1.21
C SER A 76 -1.57 2.62 2.12
N LEU A 77 -0.94 2.00 3.12
CA LEU A 77 0.02 2.65 4.01
C LEU A 77 1.32 2.99 3.26
N VAL A 78 1.80 2.08 2.43
CA VAL A 78 2.97 2.28 1.56
C VAL A 78 2.73 3.44 0.58
N ALA A 79 1.57 3.46 -0.08
CA ALA A 79 1.20 4.54 -0.99
C ALA A 79 1.11 5.89 -0.26
N ARG A 80 0.56 5.90 0.96
CA ARG A 80 0.46 7.11 1.79
C ARG A 80 1.83 7.65 2.20
N ALA A 81 2.70 6.80 2.72
CA ALA A 81 4.05 7.19 3.12
C ALA A 81 4.83 7.74 1.92
N ARG A 82 4.71 7.11 0.74
CA ARG A 82 5.33 7.62 -0.49
C ARG A 82 4.76 8.97 -0.94
N ALA A 83 3.47 9.21 -0.75
CA ALA A 83 2.87 10.52 -1.03
C ALA A 83 3.39 11.63 -0.10
N LEU A 84 3.81 11.29 1.11
CA LEU A 84 4.20 12.23 2.16
C LEU A 84 5.72 12.42 2.30
N VAL A 85 6.55 11.51 1.80
CA VAL A 85 8.00 11.50 2.09
C VAL A 85 8.71 12.81 1.75
N GLY A 86 8.26 13.51 0.71
CA GLY A 86 8.82 14.80 0.27
C GLY A 86 8.25 16.03 0.98
N THR A 87 7.12 15.92 1.67
CA THR A 87 6.39 17.08 2.24
C THR A 87 6.27 17.01 3.76
N ASP A 88 6.05 15.82 4.31
CA ASP A 88 5.98 15.55 5.75
C ASP A 88 6.68 14.22 6.07
N PRO A 89 8.02 14.24 6.23
CA PRO A 89 8.79 13.06 6.56
C PRO A 89 8.37 12.39 7.88
N ALA A 90 7.83 13.15 8.84
CA ALA A 90 7.41 12.60 10.13
C ALA A 90 6.17 11.72 9.97
N LEU A 91 5.14 12.23 9.28
CA LEU A 91 3.93 11.46 9.00
C LEU A 91 4.19 10.30 8.03
N ALA A 92 5.10 10.49 7.05
CA ALA A 92 5.55 9.41 6.18
C ALA A 92 6.15 8.25 6.98
N ASN A 93 7.01 8.56 7.96
CA ASN A 93 7.58 7.55 8.87
C ASN A 93 6.50 6.84 9.70
N ALA A 94 5.49 7.56 10.21
CA ALA A 94 4.41 6.93 10.95
C ALA A 94 3.62 5.90 10.10
N HIS A 95 3.36 6.22 8.83
CA HIS A 95 2.73 5.28 7.91
C HIS A 95 3.65 4.11 7.52
N ALA A 96 4.95 4.35 7.37
CA ALA A 96 5.93 3.29 7.13
C ALA A 96 6.03 2.33 8.33
N ASP A 97 6.05 2.85 9.55
CA ASP A 97 6.07 2.07 10.80
C ASP A 97 4.80 1.21 10.94
N ALA A 98 3.64 1.79 10.60
CA ALA A 98 2.38 1.05 10.59
C ALA A 98 2.38 -0.06 9.52
N ALA A 99 2.94 0.19 8.34
CA ALA A 99 3.06 -0.82 7.29
C ALA A 99 3.98 -1.97 7.71
N GLU A 100 5.11 -1.65 8.34
CA GLU A 100 6.07 -2.63 8.85
C GLU A 100 5.49 -3.48 9.98
N LEU A 101 4.77 -2.87 10.93
CA LEU A 101 4.09 -3.61 11.99
C LEU A 101 3.08 -4.61 11.40
N ARG A 102 2.26 -4.17 10.44
CA ARG A 102 1.30 -5.06 9.76
C ARG A 102 1.98 -6.16 8.95
N LEU A 103 3.11 -5.87 8.32
CA LEU A 103 3.90 -6.87 7.60
C LEU A 103 4.44 -7.93 8.58
N HIS A 104 4.91 -7.52 9.77
CA HIS A 104 5.43 -8.41 10.80
C HIS A 104 4.36 -9.33 11.39
N GLU A 105 3.11 -8.87 11.47
CA GLU A 105 1.97 -9.67 11.93
C GLU A 105 1.58 -10.79 10.94
N LEU A 106 2.06 -10.76 9.69
CA LEU A 106 1.81 -11.81 8.70
C LEU A 106 2.70 -13.02 8.97
N PRO A 107 2.16 -14.25 9.13
CA PRO A 107 2.97 -15.44 9.34
C PRO A 107 3.95 -15.73 8.20
N GLN A 108 3.55 -15.41 6.97
CA GLN A 108 4.36 -15.58 5.76
C GLN A 108 4.07 -14.43 4.80
N PRO A 109 4.72 -13.26 4.97
CA PRO A 109 4.49 -12.13 4.10
C PRO A 109 4.95 -12.45 2.67
N PRO A 110 4.17 -12.11 1.63
CA PRO A 110 4.63 -12.23 0.25
C PRO A 110 5.90 -11.40 0.04
N ALA A 111 6.91 -11.97 -0.60
CA ALA A 111 8.22 -11.32 -0.74
C ALA A 111 8.14 -9.94 -1.43
N TYR A 112 7.29 -9.78 -2.44
CA TYR A 112 7.10 -8.48 -3.11
C TYR A 112 6.61 -7.40 -2.13
N LEU A 113 5.79 -7.76 -1.15
CA LEU A 113 5.22 -6.86 -0.17
C LEU A 113 6.26 -6.49 0.90
N ALA A 114 7.04 -7.47 1.33
CA ALA A 114 8.16 -7.25 2.25
C ALA A 114 9.22 -6.33 1.64
N VAL A 115 9.63 -6.60 0.40
CA VAL A 115 10.58 -5.75 -0.35
C VAL A 115 10.05 -4.33 -0.48
N ALA A 116 8.80 -4.15 -0.95
CA ALA A 116 8.21 -2.83 -1.14
C ALA A 116 8.12 -2.03 0.17
N THR A 117 7.74 -2.69 1.26
CA THR A 117 7.62 -2.06 2.59
C THR A 117 8.99 -1.63 3.11
N HIS A 118 9.97 -2.52 3.13
CA HIS A 118 11.31 -2.19 3.63
C HIS A 118 12.04 -1.14 2.78
N LEU A 119 11.89 -1.16 1.45
CA LEU A 119 12.45 -0.11 0.61
C LEU A 119 11.83 1.26 0.89
N LEU A 120 10.51 1.32 1.09
CA LEU A 120 9.85 2.58 1.47
C LEU A 120 10.26 3.03 2.87
N THR A 121 10.31 2.12 3.85
CA THR A 121 10.75 2.48 5.19
C THR A 121 12.18 3.02 5.15
N ALA A 122 13.06 2.42 4.36
CA ALA A 122 14.42 2.94 4.14
C ALA A 122 14.40 4.38 3.58
N GLU A 123 13.57 4.64 2.56
CA GLU A 123 13.37 5.97 1.98
C GLU A 123 12.88 7.00 3.01
N CYS A 124 11.88 6.62 3.83
CA CYS A 124 11.35 7.47 4.88
C CYS A 124 12.38 7.77 5.98
N ARG A 125 13.16 6.76 6.39
CA ARG A 125 14.24 6.91 7.38
C ARG A 125 15.36 7.79 6.84
N TRP A 126 15.69 7.65 5.57
CA TRP A 126 16.66 8.49 4.88
C TRP A 126 16.20 9.95 4.87
N ALA A 127 14.95 10.21 4.48
CA ALA A 127 14.36 11.56 4.50
C ALA A 127 14.35 12.18 5.90
N ALA A 128 14.25 11.38 6.95
CA ALA A 128 14.33 11.81 8.35
C ALA A 128 15.77 11.90 8.91
N GLY A 129 16.81 11.72 8.10
CA GLY A 129 18.21 11.76 8.52
C GLY A 129 18.67 10.56 9.37
N ARG A 130 17.89 9.47 9.41
CA ARG A 130 18.19 8.24 10.18
C ARG A 130 18.91 7.21 9.30
N THR A 131 20.12 7.55 8.85
CA THR A 131 20.86 6.81 7.82
C THR A 131 21.12 5.34 8.20
N GLU A 132 21.49 5.06 9.46
CA GLU A 132 21.75 3.68 9.89
C GLU A 132 20.50 2.80 9.83
N SER A 133 19.35 3.34 10.25
CA SER A 133 18.06 2.67 10.14
C SER A 133 17.65 2.47 8.68
N ALA A 134 17.88 3.46 7.82
CA ALA A 134 17.64 3.33 6.38
C ALA A 134 18.44 2.18 5.75
N LEU A 135 19.74 2.09 6.07
CA LEU A 135 20.60 1.00 5.60
C LEU A 135 20.17 -0.37 6.14
N ALA A 136 19.71 -0.44 7.40
CA ALA A 136 19.18 -1.68 7.97
C ALA A 136 17.96 -2.18 7.18
N HIS A 137 17.00 -1.30 6.86
CA HIS A 137 15.84 -1.69 6.05
C HIS A 137 16.21 -2.04 4.61
N HIS A 138 17.19 -1.36 3.99
CA HIS A 138 17.70 -1.79 2.68
C HIS A 138 18.24 -3.22 2.70
N ARG A 139 18.98 -3.61 3.75
CA ARG A 139 19.47 -4.98 3.90
C ARG A 139 18.33 -5.99 4.07
N LEU A 140 17.29 -5.65 4.82
CA LEU A 140 16.08 -6.48 4.95
C LEU A 140 15.37 -6.67 3.61
N ALA A 141 15.25 -5.61 2.80
CA ALA A 141 14.69 -5.71 1.46
C ALA A 141 15.53 -6.63 0.55
N LEU A 142 16.86 -6.53 0.60
CA LEU A 142 17.76 -7.39 -0.17
C LEU A 142 17.66 -8.86 0.26
N ALA A 143 17.59 -9.13 1.56
CA ALA A 143 17.40 -10.48 2.09
C ALA A 143 16.07 -11.09 1.61
N ALA A 144 14.96 -10.35 1.76
CA ALA A 144 13.65 -10.79 1.29
C ALA A 144 13.62 -11.05 -0.23
N HIS A 145 14.33 -10.25 -1.01
CA HIS A 145 14.48 -10.48 -2.46
C HIS A 145 15.31 -11.72 -2.77
N ALA A 146 16.45 -11.90 -2.10
CA ALA A 146 17.33 -13.06 -2.30
C ALA A 146 16.60 -14.38 -1.98
N ASP A 147 15.88 -14.44 -0.87
CA ASP A 147 15.07 -15.61 -0.47
C ASP A 147 13.97 -15.91 -1.50
N ALA A 148 13.33 -14.87 -2.04
CA ALA A 148 12.33 -15.02 -3.09
C ALA A 148 12.93 -15.57 -4.38
N VAL A 149 14.13 -15.12 -4.78
CA VAL A 149 14.81 -15.64 -5.98
C VAL A 149 15.29 -17.07 -5.77
N ALA A 150 15.79 -17.41 -4.58
CA ALA A 150 16.27 -18.75 -4.25
C ALA A 150 15.17 -19.82 -4.30
N THR A 151 13.90 -19.41 -4.10
CA THR A 151 12.73 -20.30 -4.15
C THR A 151 12.07 -20.38 -5.53
N LEU A 152 12.56 -19.63 -6.53
CA LEU A 152 12.08 -19.77 -7.92
C LEU A 152 12.64 -21.05 -8.54
N ASP A 153 11.74 -21.89 -9.07
CA ASP A 153 12.10 -23.04 -9.90
C ASP A 153 12.96 -22.61 -11.10
N PRO A 154 13.80 -23.50 -11.69
CA PRO A 154 14.72 -23.19 -12.79
C PRO A 154 14.02 -22.86 -14.13
N GLN A 155 12.72 -22.55 -14.13
CA GLN A 155 12.03 -21.97 -15.27
C GLN A 155 12.70 -20.65 -15.71
N PRO A 156 12.59 -20.27 -17.00
CA PRO A 156 13.37 -19.18 -17.55
C PRO A 156 13.16 -17.91 -16.74
N ARG A 157 14.24 -17.55 -16.05
CA ARG A 157 14.39 -16.31 -15.28
C ARG A 157 13.82 -15.14 -16.09
N PRO A 158 12.94 -14.31 -15.51
CA PRO A 158 12.41 -13.13 -16.20
C PRO A 158 13.59 -12.26 -16.68
N ALA A 159 13.42 -11.58 -17.81
CA ALA A 159 14.52 -10.86 -18.49
C ALA A 159 15.31 -9.91 -17.56
N VAL A 160 14.65 -9.36 -16.53
CA VAL A 160 15.24 -8.46 -15.53
C VAL A 160 16.33 -9.13 -14.68
N SER A 161 16.25 -10.44 -14.42
CA SER A 161 17.28 -11.17 -13.66
C SER A 161 18.41 -11.75 -14.51
N ARG A 162 18.42 -11.49 -15.83
CA ARG A 162 19.54 -11.86 -16.72
C ARG A 162 20.62 -10.78 -16.84
N VAL A 163 20.32 -9.54 -16.47
CA VAL A 163 21.22 -8.38 -16.64
C VAL A 163 22.08 -8.12 -15.40
N ALA A 164 21.75 -8.75 -14.26
CA ALA A 164 22.42 -8.52 -12.98
C ALA A 164 23.46 -9.60 -12.61
N ALA A 165 23.90 -10.43 -13.57
CA ALA A 165 24.92 -11.47 -13.38
C ALA A 165 26.24 -11.07 -14.04
#